data_AF-A0A963I6I4-F1
#
_entry.id   AF-A0A963I6I4-F1
#
_cell.length_a   1.000
_cell.length_b   1.000
_cell.length_c   1.000
_cell.angle_alpha   90.00
_cell.angle_beta   90.00
_cell.angle_gamma   90.00
#
_symmetry.space_group_name_H-M   'P 1'
#
loop_
_entity.id
_entity.type
_entity.pdbx_description
1 polymer ?
#
loop_
_entity_poly.entity_id
_entity_poly.type
_entity_poly.pdbx_seq_one_letter_code
_entity_poly.pdbx_strand_id
1 'polypeptide(L)'
;MHADPGCGTGGREIALDPAVVRAEVLRRITPVGRRERLAFSSSLGRVLAEPAAGLAAGRRIGPLELGCLAGAGVAEVTVFGRPRVAILCTGDELRPVGEVLEP
;
A
#
# COMPACT_ATOMS: atom_id res chain seq x y z
N MET A 1 -8.32 -47.01 18.97
CA MET A 1 -8.60 -45.92 19.92
C MET A 1 -7.33 -45.08 20.00
N HIS A 2 -7.24 -44.03 19.19
CA HIS A 2 -6.18 -43.05 19.27
C HIS A 2 -6.90 -41.72 19.45
N ALA A 3 -6.91 -41.23 20.69
CA ALA A 3 -7.45 -39.93 21.01
C ALA A 3 -6.34 -38.92 20.75
N ASP A 4 -6.56 -38.05 19.77
CA ASP A 4 -5.68 -36.93 19.46
C ASP A 4 -5.86 -35.86 20.55
N PRO A 5 -4.86 -35.55 21.38
CA PRO A 5 -4.97 -34.54 22.43
C PRO A 5 -4.27 -33.27 21.94
N GLY A 6 -5.01 -32.34 21.35
CA GLY A 6 -4.36 -31.14 20.82
C GLY A 6 -5.24 -29.97 20.42
N CYS A 7 -6.47 -29.86 20.91
CA CYS A 7 -7.23 -28.61 20.74
C CYS A 7 -6.88 -27.65 21.88
N GLY A 8 -5.82 -26.88 21.67
CA GLY A 8 -5.37 -25.81 22.56
C GLY A 8 -6.41 -24.68 22.65
N THR A 9 -7.42 -24.87 23.49
CA THR A 9 -8.42 -23.86 23.85
C THR A 9 -7.83 -22.90 24.90
N GLY A 10 -6.87 -22.08 24.50
CA GLY A 10 -6.19 -21.14 25.41
C GLY A 10 -5.96 -19.73 24.85
N GLY A 11 -5.96 -19.56 23.53
CA GLY A 11 -5.93 -18.23 22.93
C GLY A 11 -7.32 -17.61 22.95
N ARG A 12 -7.43 -16.32 23.32
CA ARG A 12 -8.66 -15.57 23.02
C ARG A 12 -8.85 -15.63 21.50
N GLU A 13 -9.77 -16.46 21.05
CA GLU A 13 -10.24 -16.49 19.67
C GLU A 13 -10.83 -15.11 19.39
N ILE A 14 -10.04 -14.24 18.76
CA ILE A 14 -10.59 -13.00 18.22
C ILE A 14 -11.27 -13.42 16.91
N ALA A 15 -12.48 -13.99 17.04
CA ALA A 15 -13.36 -14.25 15.92
C ALA A 15 -13.75 -12.90 15.31
N LEU A 16 -12.88 -12.38 14.45
CA LEU A 16 -13.12 -11.14 13.74
C LEU A 16 -13.98 -11.47 12.52
N ASP A 17 -15.25 -11.07 12.56
CA ASP A 17 -16.13 -11.12 11.39
C ASP A 17 -15.44 -10.38 10.22
N PRO A 18 -15.18 -11.06 9.08
CA PRO A 18 -14.56 -10.44 7.91
C PRO A 18 -15.27 -9.16 7.44
N ALA A 19 -16.59 -9.06 7.62
CA ALA A 19 -17.35 -7.86 7.31
C ALA A 19 -16.98 -6.68 8.22
N VAL A 20 -16.80 -6.94 9.53
CA VAL A 20 -16.38 -5.94 10.52
C VAL A 20 -14.96 -5.49 10.25
N VAL A 21 -14.04 -6.42 9.95
CA VAL A 21 -12.65 -6.05 9.64
C VAL A 21 -12.57 -5.25 8.35
N ARG A 22 -13.29 -5.69 7.31
CA ARG A 22 -13.37 -4.94 6.05
C ARG A 22 -13.89 -3.53 6.29
N ALA A 23 -14.95 -3.37 7.08
CA ALA A 23 -15.51 -2.06 7.40
C ALA A 23 -14.49 -1.15 8.12
N GLU A 24 -13.75 -1.67 9.11
CA GLU A 24 -12.76 -0.86 9.83
C GLU A 24 -11.53 -0.52 8.98
N VAL A 25 -11.08 -1.45 8.12
CA VAL A 25 -10.04 -1.17 7.12
C VAL A 25 -10.49 -0.08 6.16
N LEU A 26 -11.70 -0.21 5.60
CA LEU A 26 -12.26 0.77 4.67
C LEU A 26 -12.42 2.15 5.31
N ARG A 27 -12.72 2.22 6.62
CA ARG A 27 -12.83 3.48 7.37
C ARG A 27 -11.50 4.22 7.52
N ARG A 28 -10.36 3.52 7.46
CA ARG A 28 -9.01 4.08 7.66
C ARG A 28 -8.29 4.42 6.36
N ILE A 29 -8.71 3.85 5.24
CA ILE A 29 -8.16 4.13 3.92
C ILE A 29 -8.92 5.27 3.24
N THR A 30 -8.22 6.06 2.44
CA THR A 30 -8.83 7.07 1.56
C THR A 30 -8.60 6.62 0.13
N PRO A 31 -9.64 6.53 -0.73
CA PRO A 31 -9.50 6.09 -2.10
C PRO A 31 -8.43 6.86 -2.88
N VAL A 32 -7.71 6.17 -3.76
CA VAL A 32 -6.70 6.77 -4.63
C VAL A 32 -7.39 7.59 -5.72
N GLY A 33 -7.59 8.87 -5.44
CA GLY A 33 -8.02 9.90 -6.40
C GLY A 33 -7.34 11.25 -6.17
N ARG A 34 -6.47 11.34 -5.16
CA ARG A 34 -5.76 12.57 -4.84
C ARG A 34 -4.68 12.82 -5.90
N ARG A 35 -4.71 13.98 -6.54
CA ARG A 35 -3.59 14.52 -7.32
C ARG A 35 -2.74 15.38 -6.41
N GLU A 36 -1.43 15.34 -6.61
CA GLU A 36 -0.46 16.18 -5.91
C GLU A 36 0.35 16.95 -6.94
N ARG A 37 0.54 18.24 -6.71
CA ARG A 37 1.45 19.09 -7.48
C ARG A 37 2.78 19.12 -6.75
N LEU A 38 3.84 18.69 -7.40
CA LEU A 38 5.18 18.59 -6.81
C LEU A 38 6.19 19.29 -7.70
N ALA A 39 7.20 19.90 -7.08
CA ALA A 39 8.41 20.29 -7.79
C ALA A 39 9.02 19.08 -8.51
N PHE A 40 9.52 19.28 -9.74
CA PHE A 40 10.07 18.19 -10.55
C PHE A 40 11.22 17.47 -9.82
N SER A 41 12.01 18.21 -9.03
CA SER A 41 13.11 17.69 -8.21
C SER A 41 12.67 16.72 -7.10
N SER A 42 11.42 16.82 -6.63
CA SER A 42 10.82 15.91 -5.63
C SER A 42 9.91 14.84 -6.23
N SER A 43 9.83 14.74 -7.55
CA SER A 43 8.87 13.88 -8.26
C SER A 43 9.39 12.48 -8.60
N LEU A 44 10.66 12.18 -8.32
CA LEU A 44 11.27 10.88 -8.61
C LEU A 44 10.47 9.72 -7.97
N GLY A 45 10.19 8.69 -8.76
CA GLY A 45 9.44 7.51 -8.32
C GLY A 45 7.93 7.73 -8.20
N ARG A 46 7.41 8.93 -8.51
CA ARG A 46 5.96 9.20 -8.62
C ARG A 46 5.44 8.80 -10.01
N VAL A 47 4.14 8.86 -10.20
CA VAL A 47 3.47 8.57 -11.48
C VAL A 47 2.72 9.80 -11.94
N LEU A 48 2.96 10.26 -13.16
CA LEU A 48 2.28 11.41 -13.75
C LEU A 48 0.77 11.18 -13.79
N ALA A 49 0.00 12.13 -13.26
CA ALA A 49 -1.46 12.13 -13.38
C ALA A 49 -1.93 12.79 -14.68
N GLU A 50 -1.09 13.62 -15.28
CA GLU A 50 -1.34 14.41 -16.47
C GLU A 50 -0.09 14.36 -17.38
N PRO A 51 -0.23 14.53 -18.70
CA PRO A 51 0.93 14.60 -19.59
C PRO A 51 1.84 15.79 -19.27
N ALA A 52 3.15 15.62 -19.41
CA ALA A 52 4.14 16.69 -19.20
C ALA A 52 5.41 16.43 -20.02
N ALA A 53 5.97 17.47 -20.66
CA ALA A 53 7.21 17.39 -21.44
C ALA A 53 7.27 16.21 -22.45
N GLY A 54 6.16 15.95 -23.16
CA GLY A 54 6.06 14.84 -24.12
C GLY A 54 5.87 13.45 -23.48
N LEU A 55 5.83 13.36 -22.15
CA LEU A 55 5.50 12.14 -21.41
C LEU A 55 3.99 12.03 -21.25
N ALA A 56 3.44 10.83 -21.48
CA ALA A 56 2.03 10.55 -21.27
C ALA A 56 1.68 10.44 -19.76
N ALA A 57 0.42 10.71 -19.42
CA ALA A 57 -0.11 10.38 -18.10
C ALA A 57 0.01 8.86 -17.82
N GLY A 58 0.14 8.50 -16.55
CA GLY A 58 0.39 7.12 -16.11
C GLY A 58 1.85 6.68 -16.23
N ARG A 59 2.73 7.50 -16.80
CA ARG A 59 4.18 7.23 -16.83
C ARG A 59 4.78 7.43 -15.43
N ARG A 60 5.57 6.45 -14.97
CA ARG A 60 6.41 6.58 -13.77
C ARG A 60 7.59 7.50 -14.07
N ILE A 61 7.85 8.44 -13.17
CA ILE A 61 8.98 9.38 -13.28
C ILE A 61 10.24 8.67 -12.76
N GLY A 62 11.09 8.20 -13.66
CA GLY A 62 12.44 7.72 -13.38
C GLY A 62 13.50 8.80 -13.65
N PRO A 63 14.79 8.45 -13.58
CA PRO A 63 15.88 9.39 -13.85
C PRO A 63 15.81 10.02 -15.25
N LEU A 64 15.44 9.23 -16.28
CA LEU A 64 15.31 9.71 -17.65
C LEU A 64 14.18 10.75 -17.77
N GLU A 65 12.98 10.40 -17.28
CA GLU A 65 11.83 11.30 -17.30
C GLU A 65 12.11 12.59 -16.52
N LEU A 66 12.81 12.50 -15.38
CA LEU A 66 13.20 13.67 -14.59
C LEU A 66 14.14 14.58 -15.37
N GLY A 67 15.11 14.01 -16.11
CA GLY A 67 15.96 14.76 -17.04
C GLY A 67 15.16 15.42 -18.18
N CYS A 68 14.18 14.74 -18.76
CA CYS A 68 13.30 15.32 -19.77
C CYS A 68 12.49 16.50 -19.22
N LEU A 69 11.91 16.36 -18.02
CA LEU A 69 11.19 17.43 -17.34
C LEU A 69 12.10 18.64 -17.08
N ALA A 70 13.32 18.40 -16.61
CA ALA A 70 14.32 19.44 -16.37
C ALA A 70 14.73 20.17 -17.66
N GLY A 71 15.07 19.41 -18.72
CA GLY A 71 15.47 19.96 -20.02
C GLY A 71 14.34 20.72 -20.72
N ALA A 72 13.08 20.35 -20.46
CA ALA A 72 11.91 21.08 -20.94
C ALA A 72 11.53 22.29 -20.07
N GLY A 73 12.28 22.58 -18.99
CA GLY A 73 12.00 23.72 -18.11
C GLY A 73 10.76 23.55 -17.23
N VAL A 74 10.30 22.32 -16.98
CA VAL A 74 9.12 22.06 -16.16
C VAL A 74 9.49 22.16 -14.68
N ALA A 75 8.95 23.19 -14.01
CA ALA A 75 9.20 23.40 -12.58
C ALA A 75 8.41 22.44 -11.69
N GLU A 76 7.18 22.09 -12.09
CA GLU A 76 6.26 21.26 -11.31
C GLU A 76 5.47 20.29 -12.19
N VAL A 77 5.07 19.17 -11.60
CA VAL A 77 4.26 18.14 -12.26
C VAL A 77 3.08 17.74 -11.39
N THR A 78 1.96 17.40 -12.04
CA THR A 78 0.82 16.77 -11.39
C THR A 78 1.03 15.26 -11.36
N VAL A 79 1.07 14.66 -10.17
CA VAL A 79 1.26 13.22 -9.98
C VAL A 79 0.09 12.62 -9.21
N PHE A 80 -0.09 11.30 -9.36
CA PHE A 80 -1.00 10.57 -8.47
C PHE A 80 -0.44 10.59 -7.04
N GLY A 81 -1.34 10.74 -6.07
CA GLY A 81 -1.03 10.61 -4.66
C GLY A 81 -0.49 9.22 -4.34
N ARG A 82 0.35 9.12 -3.31
CA ARG A 82 0.90 7.81 -2.91
C ARG A 82 -0.26 6.87 -2.53
N PRO A 83 -0.35 5.67 -3.14
CA PRO A 83 -1.36 4.70 -2.77
C PRO A 83 -1.25 4.37 -1.28
N ARG A 84 -2.37 4.44 -0.55
CA ARG A 84 -2.46 3.97 0.83
C ARG A 84 -3.10 2.59 0.81
N VAL A 85 -2.33 1.58 1.16
CA VAL A 85 -2.79 0.19 1.20
C VAL A 85 -2.82 -0.26 2.66
N ALA A 86 -3.94 -0.83 3.08
CA ALA A 86 -4.03 -1.55 4.34
C ALA A 86 -3.80 -3.03 4.06
N ILE A 87 -2.92 -3.65 4.82
CA ILE A 87 -2.67 -5.09 4.76
C ILE A 87 -3.32 -5.71 6.00
N LEU A 88 -4.13 -6.73 5.78
CA LEU A 88 -4.73 -7.54 6.82
C LEU A 88 -4.31 -8.98 6.59
N CYS A 89 -3.80 -9.61 7.64
CA CYS A 89 -3.53 -11.04 7.65
C CYS A 89 -4.57 -11.72 8.56
N THR A 90 -5.20 -12.78 8.08
CA THR A 90 -6.17 -13.60 8.82
C THR A 90 -5.74 -15.06 8.77
N GLY A 91 -5.85 -15.76 9.89
CA GLY A 91 -5.47 -17.17 10.04
C GLY A 91 -5.14 -17.44 11.50
N ASP A 92 -5.63 -18.56 12.02
CA ASP A 92 -5.37 -19.03 13.38
C ASP A 92 -3.96 -19.62 13.54
N GLU A 93 -3.31 -19.94 12.41
CA GLU A 93 -1.91 -20.34 12.33
C GLU A 93 -0.93 -19.15 12.39
N LEU A 94 -1.43 -17.92 12.25
CA LEU A 94 -0.59 -16.73 12.32
C LEU A 94 -0.15 -16.48 13.77
N ARG A 95 1.16 -16.26 13.93
CA ARG A 95 1.79 -15.84 15.18
C ARG A 95 2.57 -14.54 14.97
N PRO A 96 2.62 -13.65 15.98
CA PRO A 96 3.47 -12.47 15.95
C PRO A 96 4.94 -12.83 15.65
N VAL A 97 5.61 -11.95 14.91
CA VAL A 97 7.05 -12.08 14.66
C VAL A 97 7.80 -12.09 16.00
N GLY A 98 8.59 -13.14 16.23
CA GLY A 98 9.38 -13.32 17.44
C GLY A 98 8.78 -14.27 18.48
N GLU A 99 7.57 -14.78 18.28
CA GLU A 99 7.07 -15.90 19.09
C GLU A 99 7.70 -17.23 18.66
N VAL A 100 8.01 -18.08 19.64
CA VAL A 100 8.50 -19.44 19.41
C VAL A 100 7.35 -20.30 18.93
N LEU A 101 7.58 -21.06 17.85
CA LEU A 101 6.63 -22.07 17.39
C LEU A 101 6.72 -23.28 18.31
N GLU A 102 5.63 -23.57 19.01
CA GLU A 102 5.46 -24.86 19.69
C GLU A 102 5.43 -25.98 18.61
N PRO A 103 6.03 -27.16 18.87
CA PRO A 103 6.11 -28.27 17.91
C PRO A 103 4.76 -28.77 17.39
#